data_AF-W9ACB9-F1
#
_entry.id   AF-W9ACB9-F1
#
_cell.length_a   1.000
_cell.length_b   1.000
_cell.length_c   1.000
_cell.angle_alpha   90.00
_cell.angle_beta   90.00
_cell.angle_gamma   90.00
#
_symmetry.space_group_name_H-M   'P 1'
#
loop_
_entity.id
_entity.type
_entity.pdbx_description
1 polymer ?
#
loop_
_entity_poly.entity_id
_entity_poly.type
_entity_poly.pdbx_seq_one_letter_code
_entity_poly.pdbx_strand_id
1 'polypeptide(L)'
;MITLIGEGKPLERSKDREVGEGLVRLLDDMEKFITKEVLEEITGFYNQGNKIVDIAATFRMDPDFVFIALFHQARNGNVIWPFAYRISSEVTE
;
A
#
# COMPACT_ATOMS: atom_id res chain seq x y z
N MET A 1 -32.22 2.28 13.56
CA MET A 1 -31.87 0.87 13.33
C MET A 1 -31.29 0.79 11.93
N ILE A 2 -29.97 0.84 11.79
CA ILE A 2 -29.29 0.85 10.48
C ILE A 2 -28.62 -0.51 10.31
N THR A 3 -29.11 -1.29 9.37
CA THR A 3 -28.57 -2.61 9.03
C THR A 3 -27.38 -2.41 8.09
N LEU A 4 -26.17 -2.63 8.60
CA LEU A 4 -24.96 -2.71 7.78
C LEU A 4 -24.94 -4.08 7.09
N ILE A 5 -25.45 -4.15 5.85
CA ILE A 5 -25.28 -5.32 4.98
C ILE A 5 -23.98 -5.11 4.21
N GLY A 6 -23.01 -5.96 4.52
CA GLY A 6 -21.73 -5.99 3.81
C GLY A 6 -20.75 -6.80 4.64
N GLU A 7 -20.88 -8.12 4.61
CA GLU A 7 -19.80 -9.01 5.05
C GLU A 7 -18.61 -8.81 4.10
N GLY A 8 -17.81 -7.78 4.36
CA GLY A 8 -16.51 -7.60 3.73
C GLY A 8 -15.66 -8.80 4.12
N LYS A 9 -15.57 -9.79 3.22
CA LYS A 9 -14.59 -10.87 3.36
C LYS A 9 -13.23 -10.23 3.60
N PRO A 10 -12.42 -10.72 4.57
CA PRO A 10 -11.06 -10.25 4.74
C PRO A 10 -10.37 -10.30 3.36
N LEU A 11 -9.77 -9.20 2.94
CA LEU A 11 -9.00 -9.15 1.69
C LEU A 11 -7.99 -10.31 1.73
N GLU A 12 -8.18 -11.32 0.87
CA GLU A 12 -7.26 -12.45 0.79
C GLU A 12 -5.87 -11.92 0.46
N ARG A 13 -4.89 -12.32 1.28
CA ARG A 13 -3.48 -11.97 1.11
C ARG A 13 -2.99 -12.62 -0.19
N SER A 14 -2.89 -11.82 -1.26
CA SER A 14 -2.12 -12.18 -2.44
C SER A 14 -0.66 -12.39 -1.99
N LYS A 15 -0.16 -13.63 -2.01
CA LYS A 15 1.28 -13.84 -1.83
C LYS A 15 1.99 -13.19 -3.02
N ASP A 16 2.95 -12.31 -2.75
CA ASP A 16 3.80 -11.72 -3.78
C ASP A 16 4.34 -12.83 -4.70
N ARG A 17 3.94 -12.79 -5.97
CA ARG A 17 4.57 -13.61 -7.02
C ARG A 17 5.71 -12.80 -7.60
N GLU A 18 6.93 -13.08 -7.15
CA GLU A 18 8.14 -12.60 -7.82
C GLU A 18 8.13 -13.12 -9.26
N VAL A 19 8.08 -12.21 -10.24
CA VAL A 19 8.07 -12.55 -11.66
C VAL A 19 9.50 -12.38 -12.19
N GLY A 20 10.40 -13.28 -11.80
CA GLY A 20 11.82 -13.25 -12.22
C GLY A 20 12.72 -12.28 -11.42
N GLU A 21 13.81 -11.82 -12.03
CA GLU A 21 14.95 -11.08 -11.46
C GLU A 21 14.57 -9.81 -10.65
N GLY A 22 14.06 -9.97 -9.43
CA GLY A 22 13.81 -8.86 -8.50
C GLY A 22 12.62 -7.97 -8.86
N LEU A 23 11.76 -8.38 -9.79
CA LEU A 23 10.56 -7.64 -10.18
C LEU A 23 9.32 -8.15 -9.43
N VAL A 24 8.58 -7.19 -8.88
CA VAL A 24 7.28 -7.38 -8.23
C VAL A 24 6.20 -6.91 -9.18
N ARG A 25 5.22 -7.79 -9.45
CA ARG A 25 4.00 -7.42 -10.15
C ARG A 25 3.06 -6.72 -9.18
N LEU A 26 2.67 -5.49 -9.50
CA LEU A 26 1.73 -4.72 -8.70
C LEU A 26 0.31 -5.12 -9.07
N LEU A 27 -0.44 -5.65 -8.10
CA LEU A 27 -1.80 -6.19 -8.27
C LEU A 27 -1.87 -7.31 -9.31
N ASP A 28 -2.41 -8.46 -8.93
CA ASP A 28 -2.44 -9.66 -9.79
C ASP A 28 -3.12 -9.44 -11.17
N ASP A 29 -3.96 -8.42 -11.29
CA ASP A 29 -4.72 -8.09 -12.49
C ASP A 29 -4.11 -6.96 -13.34
N MET A 30 -3.03 -6.31 -12.92
CA MET A 30 -2.37 -5.24 -13.69
C MET A 30 -1.08 -5.72 -14.37
N GLU A 31 -0.74 -5.14 -15.53
CA GLU A 31 0.56 -5.31 -16.20
C GLU A 31 1.57 -4.25 -15.74
N LYS A 32 1.57 -3.93 -14.45
CA LYS A 32 2.51 -2.98 -13.85
C LYS A 32 3.56 -3.72 -13.04
N PHE A 33 4.83 -3.40 -13.29
CA PHE A 33 5.97 -4.02 -12.64
C PHE A 33 6.82 -2.95 -11.98
N ILE A 34 7.41 -3.29 -10.85
CA ILE A 34 8.36 -2.45 -10.11
C ILE A 34 9.45 -3.35 -9.54
N THR A 35 10.67 -2.84 -9.38
CA THR A 35 11.69 -3.62 -8.67
C THR A 35 11.34 -3.69 -7.18
N LYS A 36 11.71 -4.81 -6.56
CA LYS A 36 11.49 -5.05 -5.13
C LYS A 36 12.16 -3.99 -4.28
N GLU A 37 13.41 -3.62 -4.60
CA GLU A 37 14.13 -2.59 -3.84
C GLU A 37 13.39 -1.25 -3.87
N VAL A 38 12.93 -0.81 -5.04
CA VAL A 38 12.21 0.47 -5.17
C VAL A 38 10.87 0.41 -4.45
N LEU A 39 10.18 -0.73 -4.48
CA LEU A 39 8.92 -0.92 -3.77
C LEU A 39 9.10 -0.86 -2.24
N GLU A 40 10.17 -1.49 -1.73
CA GLU A 40 10.53 -1.44 -0.32
C GLU A 40 10.92 -0.01 0.10
N GLU A 41 11.69 0.71 -0.72
CA GLU A 41 12.06 2.10 -0.47
C GLU A 41 10.83 3.01 -0.43
N ILE A 42 9.94 2.95 -1.44
CA ILE A 42 8.69 3.71 -1.48
C ILE A 42 7.86 3.48 -0.21
N THR A 43 7.76 2.22 0.22
CA THR A 43 7.04 1.84 1.45
C THR A 43 7.71 2.42 2.68
N GLY A 44 9.04 2.41 2.74
CA GLY A 44 9.83 3.02 3.80
C GLY A 44 9.57 4.53 3.92
N PHE A 45 9.64 5.27 2.80
CA PHE A 45 9.34 6.71 2.79
C PHE A 45 7.91 6.99 3.27
N TYR A 46 6.93 6.20 2.82
CA TYR A 46 5.55 6.37 3.25
C TYR A 46 5.36 6.09 4.75
N ASN A 47 5.98 5.03 5.27
CA ASN A 47 5.95 4.69 6.70
C ASN A 47 6.65 5.75 7.58
N GLN A 48 7.59 6.52 7.02
CA GLN A 48 8.18 7.70 7.67
C GLN A 48 7.27 8.94 7.67
N GLY A 49 6.11 8.87 6.99
CA GLY A 49 5.12 9.95 6.92
C GLY A 49 5.25 10.86 5.71
N ASN A 50 6.07 10.51 4.71
CA ASN A 50 6.15 11.28 3.46
C ASN A 50 4.86 11.14 2.63
N LYS A 51 4.47 12.21 1.93
CA LYS A 51 3.28 12.19 1.09
C LYS A 51 3.58 11.53 -0.26
N ILE A 52 2.55 10.93 -0.85
CA ILE A 52 2.64 10.24 -2.16
C ILE A 52 3.25 11.14 -3.23
N VAL A 53 2.87 12.42 -3.28
CA VAL A 53 3.38 13.39 -4.27
C VAL A 53 4.88 13.67 -4.09
N ASP A 54 5.37 13.70 -2.86
CA ASP A 54 6.77 13.95 -2.56
C ASP A 54 7.61 12.71 -2.93
N ILE A 55 7.10 11.53 -2.58
CA ILE A 55 7.70 10.24 -2.96
C ILE A 55 7.76 10.12 -4.49
N ALA A 56 6.66 10.43 -5.19
CA ALA A 56 6.60 10.41 -6.64
C ALA A 56 7.64 11.34 -7.28
N ALA A 57 7.84 12.54 -6.72
CA ALA A 57 8.88 13.46 -7.17
C ALA A 57 10.30 12.90 -6.94
N THR A 58 10.57 12.28 -5.78
CA THR A 58 11.86 11.66 -5.45
C THR A 58 12.22 10.54 -6.43
N PHE A 59 11.27 9.65 -6.74
CA PHE A 59 11.49 8.52 -7.64
C PHE A 59 11.25 8.85 -9.12
N ARG A 60 10.87 10.10 -9.45
CA ARG A 60 10.47 10.55 -10.80
C ARG A 60 9.39 9.65 -11.41
N MET A 61 8.42 9.26 -10.60
CA MET A 61 7.30 8.41 -10.98
C MET A 61 5.99 9.18 -11.01
N ASP A 62 5.00 8.61 -11.67
CA ASP A 62 3.63 9.12 -11.62
C ASP A 62 3.04 8.91 -10.19
N PRO A 63 2.40 9.92 -9.57
CA PRO A 63 1.78 9.78 -8.25
C PRO A 63 0.76 8.64 -8.17
N ASP A 64 0.02 8.36 -9.23
CA ASP A 64 -0.96 7.27 -9.27
C ASP A 64 -0.26 5.90 -9.26
N PHE A 65 0.93 5.81 -9.87
CA PHE A 65 1.75 4.61 -9.80
C PHE A 65 2.25 4.35 -8.37
N VAL A 66 2.73 5.40 -7.70
CA VAL A 66 3.15 5.31 -6.28
C VAL A 66 1.98 4.92 -5.39
N PHE A 67 0.78 5.48 -5.63
CA PHE A 67 -0.43 5.09 -4.93
C PHE A 67 -0.73 3.58 -5.09
N ILE A 68 -0.67 3.06 -6.32
CA ILE A 68 -0.89 1.63 -6.60
C ILE A 68 0.15 0.75 -5.89
N ALA A 69 1.42 1.16 -5.91
CA ALA A 69 2.51 0.45 -5.23
C ALA A 69 2.28 0.35 -3.72
N LEU A 70 1.89 1.46 -3.09
CA LEU A 70 1.56 1.50 -1.67
C LEU A 70 0.29 0.71 -1.34
N PHE A 71 -0.71 0.76 -2.22
CA PHE A 71 -1.93 -0.04 -2.05
C PHE A 71 -1.63 -1.55 -2.08
N HIS A 72 -0.76 -1.98 -3.00
CA HIS A 72 -0.25 -3.36 -3.04
C HIS A 72 0.43 -3.74 -1.72
N GLN A 73 1.35 -2.91 -1.24
CA GLN A 73 2.06 -3.13 0.02
C GLN A 73 1.14 -3.09 1.25
N ALA A 74 0.08 -2.29 1.23
CA ALA A 74 -0.94 -2.26 2.27
C ALA A 74 -1.75 -3.57 2.30
N ARG A 75 -2.11 -4.14 1.14
CA ARG A 75 -2.75 -5.47 1.06
C ARG A 75 -1.88 -6.58 1.64
N ASN A 76 -0.56 -6.43 1.52
CA ASN A 76 0.41 -7.39 2.05
C ASN A 76 0.74 -7.16 3.53
N GLY A 77 0.28 -6.06 4.13
CA GLY A 77 0.48 -5.73 5.54
C GLY A 77 1.82 -5.06 5.86
N ASN A 78 2.52 -4.53 4.86
CA ASN A 78 3.83 -3.90 5.00
C ASN A 78 3.74 -2.38 5.23
N VAL A 79 2.58 -1.78 4.99
CA VAL A 79 2.31 -0.36 5.30
C VAL A 79 1.90 -0.23 6.77
N ILE A 80 2.68 0.53 7.52
CA ILE A 80 2.41 0.88 8.91
C ILE A 80 1.83 2.28 8.91
N TRP A 81 0.54 2.41 9.22
CA TRP A 81 -0.11 3.72 9.35
C TRP A 81 0.64 4.55 10.39
N PRO A 82 1.23 5.70 10.01
CA PRO A 82 1.93 6.58 10.93
C PRO A 82 1.00 6.96 12.08
N PHE A 83 1.54 7.01 13.30
CA PHE A 83 0.77 7.25 14.53
C PHE A 83 -0.15 8.48 14.43
N ALA A 84 0.27 9.52 13.72
CA ALA A 84 -0.49 10.76 13.49
C ALA A 84 -1.83 10.58 12.73
N TYR A 85 -2.02 9.46 12.02
CA TYR A 85 -3.25 9.16 11.28
C TYR A 85 -4.06 8.01 11.91
N ARG A 86 -3.62 7.45 13.04
CA ARG A 86 -4.44 6.49 13.78
C ARG A 86 -5.54 7.28 14.48
N ILE A 87 -6.78 7.14 14.02
CA ILE A 87 -7.95 7.60 14.76
C ILE A 87 -7.91 6.86 16.10
N SER A 88 -7.76 7.58 17.22
CA SER A 88 -7.96 6.95 18.52
C SER A 88 -9.42 6.49 18.56
N SER A 89 -9.64 5.19 18.63
CA SER A 89 -10.92 4.64 19.02
C SER A 89 -11.07 4.86 20.53
N GLU A 90 -11.21 6.11 20.96
CA GLU A 90 -11.83 6.39 22.25
C GLU A 90 -13.32 6.10 22.08
N VAL A 91 -13.68 4.85 22.36
CA VAL A 91 -15.06 4.44 22.58
C VAL A 91 -15.53 5.24 23.79
N THR A 92 -16.35 6.26 23.54
CA THR A 92 -17.07 6.97 24.60
C THR A 92 -18.17 6.03 25.07
N GLU A 93 -18.05 5.51 26.29
CA GLU A 93 -19.12 4.81 27.02
C GLU A 93 -20.31 5.74 27.32
#